data_AF-A0AAJ0HA29-F1
#
_entry.id   AF-A0AAJ0HA29-F1
#
_cell.length_a   1.000
_cell.length_b   1.000
_cell.length_c   1.000
_cell.angle_alpha   90.00
_cell.angle_beta   90.00
_cell.angle_gamma   90.00
#
_symmetry.space_group_name_H-M   'P 1'
#
loop_
_entity.id
_entity.type
_entity.pdbx_description
1 polymer ?
#
loop_
_entity_poly.entity_id
_entity_poly.type
_entity_poly.pdbx_seq_one_letter_code
_entity_poly.pdbx_strand_id
1 'polypeptide(L)'
;MPYVDRHARESAEETGGLIKLRDGGRVATTQEFRNDLRQVSFCYCADLVDDSGKPSLTEDEISDKLSHSWVDVEEAKKVMAGVQPTSELGRYIKERDLYLLEDATKVS
;
A
#
# COMPACT_ATOMS: atom_id res chain seq x y z
N MET A 1 -16.91 1.34 12.52
CA MET A 1 -16.13 1.14 11.28
C MET A 1 -14.86 0.38 11.63
N PRO A 2 -14.81 -0.96 11.53
CA PRO A 2 -13.66 -1.76 11.96
C PRO A 2 -12.41 -1.61 11.06
N TYR A 3 -12.57 -1.08 9.85
CA TYR A 3 -11.48 -0.96 8.89
C TYR A 3 -10.54 0.22 9.19
N VAL A 4 -11.03 1.33 9.75
CA VAL A 4 -10.22 2.54 9.97
C VAL A 4 -9.06 2.24 10.94
N ASP A 5 -9.35 1.57 12.05
CA ASP A 5 -8.35 1.20 13.05
C ASP A 5 -7.34 0.17 12.49
N ARG A 6 -7.78 -0.68 11.58
CA ARG A 6 -6.90 -1.65 10.90
C ARG A 6 -5.87 -0.94 10.02
N HIS A 7 -6.28 -0.02 9.15
CA HIS A 7 -5.35 0.66 8.23
C HIS A 7 -4.28 1.45 8.99
N ALA A 8 -4.67 2.13 10.07
CA ALA A 8 -3.72 2.86 10.91
C ALA A 8 -2.70 1.94 11.60
N ARG A 9 -3.15 0.77 12.09
CA ARG A 9 -2.26 -0.23 12.70
C ARG A 9 -1.28 -0.84 11.68
N GLU A 10 -1.78 -1.35 10.56
CA GLU A 10 -0.94 -1.97 9.52
C GLU A 10 0.09 -0.95 8.98
N SER A 11 -0.33 0.29 8.73
CA SER A 11 0.59 1.36 8.30
C SER A 11 1.70 1.61 9.32
N ALA A 12 1.37 1.65 10.61
CA ALA A 12 2.38 1.84 11.66
C ALA A 12 3.34 0.64 11.77
N GLU A 13 2.84 -0.58 11.61
CA GLU A 13 3.66 -1.80 11.63
C GLU A 13 4.62 -1.86 10.43
N GLU A 14 4.15 -1.59 9.22
CA GLU A 14 4.96 -1.73 7.99
C GLU A 14 5.91 -0.53 7.77
N THR A 15 5.48 0.68 8.13
CA THR A 15 6.21 1.93 7.78
C THR A 15 6.81 2.65 8.98
N GLY A 16 6.34 2.35 10.20
CA GLY A 16 6.63 3.16 11.39
C GLY A 16 5.88 4.51 11.43
N GLY A 17 5.10 4.83 10.39
CA GLY A 17 4.39 6.09 10.25
C GLY A 17 3.00 6.07 10.88
N LEU A 18 2.67 7.11 11.63
CA LEU A 18 1.32 7.40 12.08
C LEU A 18 0.57 8.15 10.98
N ILE A 19 -0.57 7.60 10.55
CA ILE A 19 -1.40 8.21 9.51
C ILE A 19 -2.76 8.65 10.04
N LYS A 20 -3.34 9.64 9.37
CA LYS A 20 -4.74 10.04 9.54
C LYS A 20 -5.46 9.90 8.21
N LEU A 21 -6.46 9.02 8.12
CA LEU A 21 -7.28 8.92 6.92
C LEU A 21 -8.03 10.24 6.68
N ARG A 22 -8.08 10.69 5.43
CA ARG A 22 -8.87 11.87 5.04
C ARG A 22 -10.37 11.52 5.01
N ASP A 23 -11.22 12.44 5.46
CA ASP A 23 -12.67 12.26 5.39
C ASP A 23 -13.13 12.12 3.92
N GLY A 24 -13.87 11.05 3.61
CA GLY A 24 -14.24 10.73 2.23
C GLY A 24 -13.08 10.31 1.33
N GLY A 25 -11.86 10.13 1.86
CA GLY A 25 -10.64 9.87 1.10
C GLY A 25 -10.50 8.48 0.51
N ARG A 26 -11.57 7.68 0.39
CA ARG A 26 -11.49 6.39 -0.30
C ARG A 26 -11.37 6.65 -1.80
N VAL A 27 -10.21 6.34 -2.35
CA VAL A 27 -9.90 6.56 -3.77
C VAL A 27 -10.53 5.47 -4.62
N ALA A 28 -10.29 4.21 -4.25
CA ALA A 28 -10.67 3.08 -5.08
C ALA A 28 -10.97 1.82 -4.26
N THR A 29 -11.59 0.85 -4.92
CA THR A 29 -11.79 -0.50 -4.42
C THR A 29 -11.46 -1.46 -5.54
N THR A 30 -10.52 -2.38 -5.32
CA THR A 30 -10.19 -3.42 -6.28
C THR A 30 -10.73 -4.76 -5.80
N GLN A 31 -11.09 -5.61 -6.75
CA GLN A 31 -11.50 -6.98 -6.49
C GLN A 31 -10.67 -7.91 -7.36
N GLU A 32 -9.94 -8.80 -6.72
CA GLU A 32 -9.00 -9.72 -7.36
C GLU A 32 -9.44 -11.16 -7.08
N PHE A 33 -9.43 -11.99 -8.12
CA PHE A 33 -9.70 -13.41 -8.03
C PHE A 33 -8.40 -14.16 -8.39
N ARG A 34 -7.86 -14.90 -7.43
CA ARG A 34 -6.62 -15.68 -7.58
C ARG A 34 -6.90 -17.11 -7.15
N ASN A 35 -7.01 -18.03 -8.11
CA ASN A 35 -7.42 -19.41 -7.86
C ASN A 35 -8.77 -19.46 -7.09
N ASP A 36 -8.75 -19.99 -5.87
CA ASP A 36 -9.89 -20.07 -4.94
C ASP A 36 -10.01 -18.86 -3.99
N LEU A 37 -9.05 -17.94 -4.03
CA LEU A 37 -9.05 -16.73 -3.21
C LEU A 37 -9.76 -15.56 -3.90
N ARG A 38 -10.73 -14.98 -3.20
CA ARG A 38 -11.35 -13.69 -3.57
C ARG A 38 -10.89 -12.62 -2.60
N GLN A 39 -10.07 -11.69 -3.07
CA GLN A 39 -9.58 -10.57 -2.29
C GLN A 39 -10.29 -9.27 -2.70
N VAL A 40 -10.69 -8.47 -1.72
CA VAL A 40 -11.19 -7.11 -1.91
C VAL A 40 -10.22 -6.17 -1.21
N SER A 41 -9.64 -5.23 -1.95
CA SER A 41 -8.69 -4.25 -1.44
C SER A 41 -9.33 -2.86 -1.46
N PHE A 42 -9.13 -2.08 -0.41
CA PHE A 42 -9.63 -0.72 -0.29
C PHE A 42 -8.44 0.25 -0.25
N CYS A 43 -8.48 1.29 -1.08
CA CYS A 43 -7.43 2.30 -1.13
C CYS A 43 -7.94 3.62 -0.58
N TYR A 44 -7.16 4.25 0.30
CA TYR A 44 -7.49 5.50 0.97
C TYR A 44 -6.34 6.50 0.87
N CYS A 45 -6.68 7.77 0.70
CA CYS A 45 -5.77 8.87 0.97
C CYS A 45 -5.68 9.13 2.47
N ALA A 46 -4.45 9.25 2.96
CA ALA A 46 -4.15 9.56 4.34
C ALA A 46 -3.07 10.63 4.41
N ASP A 47 -3.11 11.42 5.48
CA ASP A 47 -2.04 12.35 5.83
C ASP A 47 -1.07 11.65 6.79
N LEU A 48 0.23 11.75 6.48
CA LEU A 48 1.29 11.33 7.39
C LEU A 48 1.39 12.35 8.51
N VAL A 49 1.16 11.91 9.74
CA VAL A 49 1.16 12.76 10.95
C VAL A 49 2.53 12.74 11.61
N ASP A 50 3.20 11.58 11.63
CA ASP A 50 4.52 11.37 12.20
C ASP A 50 5.19 10.17 11.49
N ASP A 51 6.48 10.28 11.19
CA ASP A 51 7.29 9.25 10.53
C ASP A 51 8.55 8.88 11.34
N SER A 52 8.66 9.38 12.57
CA SER A 52 9.81 9.13 13.45
C SER A 52 9.86 7.71 14.04
N GLY A 53 8.78 6.94 13.85
CA GLY A 53 8.69 5.54 14.25
C GLY A 53 9.59 4.63 13.41
N LYS A 54 9.59 3.34 13.75
CA LYS A 54 10.33 2.32 13.03
C LYS A 54 9.37 1.21 12.60
N PRO A 55 9.54 0.65 11.38
CA PRO A 55 8.84 -0.56 10.98
C PRO A 55 9.02 -1.67 12.02
N SER A 56 7.93 -2.34 12.35
CA SER A 56 7.87 -3.54 13.19
C SER A 56 7.68 -4.76 12.30
N LEU A 57 8.68 -5.03 11.46
CA LEU A 57 8.67 -6.15 10.52
C LEU A 57 8.84 -7.49 11.22
N THR A 58 8.20 -8.53 10.69
CA THR A 58 8.38 -9.92 11.09
C THR A 58 9.74 -10.46 10.62
N GLU A 59 10.17 -11.59 11.21
CA GLU A 59 11.44 -12.23 10.83
C GLU A 59 11.47 -12.64 9.34
N ASP A 60 10.34 -13.10 8.81
CA ASP A 60 10.19 -13.47 7.40
C ASP A 60 10.34 -12.25 6.48
N GLU A 61 9.72 -11.12 6.82
CA GLU A 61 9.83 -9.86 6.04
C GLU A 61 11.26 -9.30 6.05
N ILE A 62 11.96 -9.40 7.18
CA ILE A 62 13.38 -9.02 7.27
C ILE A 62 14.24 -9.95 6.41
N SER A 63 13.97 -11.26 6.44
CA SER A 63 14.65 -12.26 5.60
C SER A 63 14.43 -11.99 4.11
N ASP A 64 13.22 -11.58 3.74
CA ASP A 64 12.84 -11.18 2.38
C ASP A 64 13.35 -9.79 1.99
N LYS A 65 14.09 -9.12 2.90
CA LYS A 65 14.66 -7.78 2.71
C LYS A 65 13.61 -6.72 2.41
N LEU A 66 12.43 -6.87 2.98
CA LEU A 66 11.39 -5.86 2.91
C LEU A 66 11.90 -4.55 3.52
N SER A 67 11.65 -3.45 2.82
CA SER A 67 12.02 -2.11 3.27
C SER A 67 10.96 -1.10 2.85
N HIS A 68 10.92 0.02 3.57
CA HIS A 68 9.98 1.11 3.33
C HIS A 68 10.72 2.36 2.84
N SER A 69 10.07 3.14 1.97
CA SER A 69 10.60 4.42 1.49
C SER A 69 9.45 5.36 1.16
N TRP A 70 9.51 6.58 1.70
CA TRP A 70 8.62 7.67 1.31
C TRP A 70 9.15 8.32 0.03
N VAL A 71 8.32 8.37 -1.01
CA VAL A 71 8.66 8.94 -2.30
C VAL A 71 7.48 9.73 -2.86
N ASP A 72 7.75 10.63 -3.82
CA ASP A 72 6.71 11.28 -4.58
C ASP A 72 5.94 10.27 -5.45
N VAL A 73 4.66 10.57 -5.72
CA VAL A 73 3.75 9.65 -6.42
C VAL A 73 4.25 9.26 -7.82
N GLU A 74 4.92 10.18 -8.53
CA GLU A 74 5.48 9.92 -9.86
C GLU A 74 6.71 9.03 -9.78
N GLU A 75 7.53 9.16 -8.73
CA GLU A 75 8.63 8.24 -8.49
C GLU A 75 8.12 6.86 -8.07
N ALA A 76 7.07 6.78 -7.23
CA ALA A 76 6.42 5.51 -6.90
C ALA A 76 5.93 4.77 -8.15
N LYS A 77 5.27 5.49 -9.07
CA LYS A 77 4.80 4.93 -10.36
C LYS A 77 5.96 4.42 -11.20
N LYS A 78 7.04 5.20 -11.31
CA LYS A 78 8.25 4.82 -12.06
C LYS A 78 8.93 3.59 -11.46
N VAL A 79 9.10 3.53 -10.15
CA VAL A 79 9.67 2.38 -9.44
C VAL A 79 8.81 1.15 -9.68
N MET A 80 7.49 1.24 -9.45
CA MET A 80 6.57 0.12 -9.62
C MET A 80 6.53 -0.38 -11.08
N ALA A 81 6.51 0.53 -12.06
CA ALA A 81 6.54 0.18 -13.48
C ALA A 81 7.83 -0.57 -13.87
N GLY A 82 8.96 -0.23 -13.24
CA GLY A 82 10.26 -0.85 -13.48
C GLY A 82 10.42 -2.26 -12.90
N VAL A 83 9.61 -2.65 -11.91
CA VAL A 83 9.69 -3.98 -11.27
C VAL A 83 9.43 -5.09 -12.29
N GLN A 84 10.17 -6.19 -12.22
CA GLN A 84 9.94 -7.41 -13.00
C GLN A 84 9.58 -8.56 -12.05
N PRO A 85 8.28 -8.76 -11.75
CA PRO A 85 7.85 -9.76 -10.77
C PRO A 85 8.17 -11.18 -11.25
N THR A 86 8.77 -11.98 -10.37
CA THR A 86 9.11 -13.38 -10.62
C THR A 86 7.98 -14.34 -10.24
N SER A 87 6.99 -13.87 -9.47
CA SER A 87 5.82 -14.63 -9.05
C SER A 87 4.54 -14.09 -9.66
N GLU A 88 3.53 -14.96 -9.79
CA GLU A 88 2.18 -14.57 -10.24
C GLU A 88 1.55 -13.53 -9.29
N LEU A 89 1.68 -13.75 -7.97
CA LEU A 89 1.25 -12.79 -6.96
C LEU A 89 1.87 -11.41 -7.18
N GLY A 90 3.17 -11.35 -7.43
CA GLY A 90 3.87 -10.09 -7.68
C GLY A 90 3.39 -9.37 -8.94
N ARG A 91 2.94 -10.09 -9.98
CA ARG A 91 2.32 -9.48 -11.18
C ARG A 91 1.01 -8.78 -10.83
N TYR A 92 0.14 -9.45 -10.07
CA TYR A 92 -1.11 -8.86 -9.63
C TYR A 92 -0.89 -7.66 -8.70
N ILE A 93 0.08 -7.72 -7.79
CA ILE A 93 0.43 -6.58 -6.93
C ILE A 93 0.88 -5.40 -7.79
N LYS A 94 1.78 -5.62 -8.76
CA LYS A 94 2.26 -4.57 -9.66
C LYS A 94 1.11 -3.91 -10.43
N GLU A 95 0.22 -4.69 -11.03
CA GLU A 95 -0.92 -4.17 -11.80
C GLU A 95 -1.89 -3.39 -10.92
N ARG A 96 -2.24 -3.92 -9.75
CA ARG A 96 -3.11 -3.26 -8.77
C ARG A 96 -2.52 -1.94 -8.32
N ASP A 97 -1.26 -1.93 -7.91
CA ASP A 97 -0.65 -0.75 -7.31
C ASP A 97 -0.44 0.36 -8.34
N LEU A 98 -0.10 0.02 -9.59
CA LEU A 98 -0.08 1.00 -10.69
C LEU A 98 -1.46 1.63 -10.92
N TYR A 99 -2.52 0.82 -10.97
CA TYR A 99 -3.89 1.32 -11.11
C TYR A 99 -4.28 2.25 -9.95
N LEU A 100 -3.97 1.87 -8.71
CA LEU A 100 -4.27 2.67 -7.52
C LEU A 100 -3.49 3.99 -7.50
N LEU A 101 -2.21 3.97 -7.86
CA LEU A 101 -1.38 5.18 -7.94
C LEU A 101 -1.90 6.13 -9.02
N GLU A 102 -2.32 5.63 -10.17
CA GLU A 102 -2.95 6.45 -11.20
C GLU A 102 -4.26 7.10 -10.71
N ASP A 103 -5.09 6.34 -10.00
CA ASP A 103 -6.38 6.87 -9.53
C ASP A 103 -6.22 7.88 -8.38
N ALA A 104 -5.26 7.65 -7.48
CA ALA A 104 -4.96 8.58 -6.39
C ALA A 104 -4.55 9.97 -6.89
N THR A 105 -3.85 10.06 -8.04
CA THR A 105 -3.47 11.35 -8.65
C THR A 105 -4.62 12.13 -9.27
N LYS A 106 -5.81 11.54 -9.42
CA LYS A 106 -7.01 12.26 -9.91
C LYS A 106 -7.79 12.95 -8.80
N VAL A 107 -7.56 12.55 -7.55
CA VAL A 107 -8.29 13.02 -6.36
C VAL A 107 -7.45 14.04 -5.56
N SER A 108 -6.20 14.29 -5.98
CA SER A 108 -5.24 15.21 -5.35
C SER A 108 -5.40 16.66 -5.81
#